data_AF-A0AAV0TMI7-F1
#
_entry.id   AF-A0AAV0TMI7-F1
#
_cell.length_a   1.000
_cell.length_b   1.000
_cell.length_c   1.000
_cell.angle_alpha   90.00
_cell.angle_beta   90.00
_cell.angle_gamma   90.00
#
_symmetry.space_group_name_H-M   'P 1'
#
loop_
_entity.id
_entity.type
_entity.pdbx_description
1 polymer ?
#
loop_
_entity_poly.entity_id
_entity_poly.type
_entity_poly.pdbx_seq_one_letter_code
_entity_poly.pdbx_strand_id
1 'polypeptide(L)'
;MSCCPVTAEPARNPSDHTGVMKKAGNTNIYVTGPASAKAGVIAYPDIYGLDTMACAGAHGWVPRRLHRTDPVVMGHVSFHPAWIVENVLNGDGAVDKLAERVKVPQLLIAAGDDPDFIKPDGSLFKILKSRVDIGSKSDVLLFADEKHGWVHRGDLDNAATKTAVMKAWHTAVKFIQTNCPV
;
A
#
# COMPACT_ATOMS: atom_id res chain seq x y z
N MET A 1 -13.08 15.75 5.32
CA MET A 1 -12.57 15.41 6.66
C MET A 1 -11.33 14.56 6.49
N SER A 2 -10.26 14.81 7.26
CA SER A 2 -9.10 13.92 7.32
C SER A 2 -9.57 12.54 7.78
N CYS A 3 -9.21 11.47 7.07
CA CYS A 3 -9.46 10.10 7.51
C CYS A 3 -8.63 9.71 8.74
N CYS A 4 -7.69 10.56 9.17
CA CYS A 4 -6.86 10.36 10.35
C CYS A 4 -7.23 11.37 11.46
N PRO A 5 -7.35 10.93 12.73
CA PRO A 5 -7.48 11.84 13.86
C PRO A 5 -6.23 12.74 13.94
N VAL A 6 -6.41 14.00 14.33
CA VAL A 6 -5.34 15.02 14.43
C VAL A 6 -4.19 14.62 15.37
N THR A 7 -4.40 13.62 16.23
CA THR A 7 -3.41 13.07 17.15
C THR A 7 -2.50 12.01 16.52
N ALA A 8 -2.80 11.55 15.30
CA ALA A 8 -2.01 10.57 14.55
C ALA A 8 -0.92 11.26 13.70
N GLU A 9 -0.13 12.13 14.33
CA GLU A 9 0.99 12.77 13.66
C GLU A 9 2.14 11.78 13.42
N PRO A 10 2.89 11.91 12.32
CA PRO A 10 4.06 11.08 12.07
C PRO A 10 5.12 11.27 13.16
N ALA A 11 5.98 10.27 13.32
CA ALA A 11 7.14 10.34 14.20
C ALA A 11 7.96 11.59 13.82
N ARG A 12 8.02 12.56 14.74
CA ARG A 12 8.73 13.83 14.53
C ARG A 12 10.25 13.69 14.65
N ASN A 13 10.72 12.56 15.18
CA ASN A 13 12.13 12.27 15.40
C ASN A 13 12.65 11.34 14.30
N PRO A 14 13.84 11.61 13.74
CA PRO A 14 14.49 10.69 12.81
C PRO A 14 14.81 9.35 13.50
N SER A 15 14.60 8.25 12.79
CA SER A 15 14.99 6.89 13.21
C SER A 15 16.14 6.38 12.33
N ASP A 16 16.96 5.49 12.87
CA ASP A 16 18.00 4.80 12.10
C ASP A 16 17.39 4.14 10.85
N HIS A 17 18.05 4.33 9.70
CA HIS A 17 17.53 3.90 8.40
C HIS A 17 18.68 3.51 7.45
N THR A 18 18.48 2.48 6.63
CA THR A 18 19.54 1.91 5.75
C THR A 18 19.46 2.33 4.28
N GLY A 19 18.46 3.14 3.93
CA GLY A 19 18.17 3.56 2.56
C GLY A 19 18.56 5.00 2.28
N VAL A 20 18.35 5.40 1.02
CA VAL A 20 18.63 6.74 0.50
C VAL A 20 17.41 7.29 -0.21
N MET A 21 17.19 8.61 -0.11
CA MET A 21 16.19 9.27 -0.92
C MET A 21 16.67 9.35 -2.38
N LYS A 22 15.85 8.91 -3.33
CA LYS A 22 16.07 9.07 -4.77
C LYS A 22 14.91 9.83 -5.40
N LYS A 23 15.18 10.53 -6.49
CA LYS A 23 14.15 11.24 -7.25
C LYS A 23 13.70 10.39 -8.44
N ALA A 24 12.42 10.04 -8.48
CA ALA A 24 11.77 9.35 -9.60
C ALA A 24 10.77 10.30 -10.28
N GLY A 25 11.20 10.91 -11.38
CA GLY A 25 10.48 12.02 -12.01
C GLY A 25 10.42 13.23 -11.06
N ASN A 26 9.22 13.66 -10.69
CA ASN A 26 9.00 14.77 -9.75
C ASN A 26 8.80 14.31 -8.29
N THR A 27 9.03 13.04 -7.97
CA THR A 27 8.70 12.46 -6.65
C THR A 27 9.95 11.95 -5.95
N ASN A 28 10.11 12.29 -4.68
CA ASN A 28 11.12 11.69 -3.81
C ASN A 28 10.62 10.32 -3.34
N ILE A 29 11.44 9.28 -3.51
CA ILE A 29 11.20 7.92 -3.06
C ILE A 29 12.33 7.48 -2.15
N TYR A 30 12.00 6.85 -1.03
CA TYR A 30 12.99 6.21 -0.17
C TYR A 30 13.35 4.84 -0.75
N VAL A 31 14.63 4.63 -1.06
CA VAL A 31 15.12 3.41 -1.70
C VAL A 31 16.07 2.71 -0.75
N THR A 32 15.76 1.45 -0.43
CA THR A 32 16.61 0.56 0.35
C THR A 32 16.82 -0.76 -0.40
N GLY A 33 17.88 -1.48 -0.08
CA GLY A 33 18.30 -2.71 -0.77
C GLY A 33 19.63 -2.59 -1.52
N PRO A 34 20.16 -3.69 -2.07
CA PRO A 34 21.47 -3.72 -2.71
C PRO A 34 21.49 -2.91 -4.01
N ALA A 35 22.60 -2.23 -4.29
CA ALA A 35 22.78 -1.42 -5.50
C ALA A 35 22.69 -2.22 -6.82
N SER A 36 22.85 -3.55 -6.75
CA SER A 36 22.73 -4.48 -7.86
C SER A 36 21.28 -4.83 -8.23
N ALA A 37 20.28 -4.37 -7.46
CA ALA A 37 18.88 -4.67 -7.72
C ALA A 37 18.43 -4.12 -9.09
N LYS A 38 17.88 -5.01 -9.94
CA LYS A 38 17.39 -4.68 -11.30
C LYS A 38 15.89 -4.38 -11.35
N ALA A 39 15.19 -4.58 -10.24
CA ALA A 39 13.77 -4.31 -10.06
C ALA A 39 13.51 -3.84 -8.63
N GLY A 40 12.38 -3.15 -8.42
CA GLY A 40 12.01 -2.61 -7.11
C GLY A 40 10.51 -2.74 -6.85
N VAL A 41 10.15 -2.81 -5.57
CA VAL A 41 8.76 -2.73 -5.12
C VAL A 41 8.56 -1.43 -4.36
N ILE A 42 7.50 -0.72 -4.70
CA ILE A 42 7.07 0.47 -3.96
C ILE A 42 6.18 -0.02 -2.82
N ALA A 43 6.68 0.05 -1.59
CA ALA A 43 5.86 0.00 -0.40
C ALA A 43 5.44 1.43 -0.07
N TYR A 44 4.13 1.69 -0.01
CA TYR A 44 3.60 3.00 0.37
C TYR A 44 3.00 2.90 1.78
N PRO A 45 3.76 3.27 2.82
CA PRO A 45 3.25 3.29 4.19
C PRO A 45 2.44 4.57 4.42
N ASP A 46 1.11 4.46 4.38
CA ASP A 46 0.13 5.47 4.83
C ASP A 46 0.23 6.90 4.21
N ILE A 47 -0.71 7.76 4.58
CA ILE A 47 -1.08 9.09 4.05
C ILE A 47 0.02 10.16 4.09
N TYR A 48 1.11 9.88 4.80
CA TYR A 48 2.23 10.79 4.98
C TYR A 48 3.46 10.22 4.28
N GLY A 49 3.58 10.53 2.99
CA GLY A 49 4.88 10.47 2.34
C GLY A 49 5.90 11.33 3.09
N LEU A 50 7.17 10.94 3.03
CA LEU A 50 8.27 11.52 3.83
C LEU A 50 8.41 13.05 3.78
N ASP A 51 7.83 13.75 2.79
CA ASP A 51 8.03 15.20 2.62
C ASP A 51 6.77 16.07 2.44
N THR A 52 5.53 15.57 2.36
CA THR A 52 4.38 16.48 2.04
C THR A 52 3.02 16.02 2.54
N MET A 53 2.30 16.97 3.18
CA MET A 53 0.83 17.01 3.25
C MET A 53 0.22 16.76 1.86
N ALA A 54 -0.29 15.56 1.59
CA ALA A 54 -0.99 15.29 0.34
C ALA A 54 -2.09 14.23 0.51
N CYS A 55 -3.02 14.47 1.44
CA CYS A 55 -4.28 13.72 1.66
C CYS A 55 -5.18 13.54 0.43
N ALA A 56 -4.78 13.99 -0.77
CA ALA A 56 -5.53 13.81 -2.02
C ALA A 56 -4.65 13.36 -3.20
N GLY A 57 -3.32 13.39 -3.06
CA GLY A 57 -2.38 13.24 -4.16
C GLY A 57 -1.63 11.91 -4.21
N ALA A 58 -1.75 11.04 -3.20
CA ALA A 58 -1.10 9.73 -3.18
C ALA A 58 -2.05 8.56 -3.51
N HIS A 59 -3.35 8.76 -3.23
CA HIS A 59 -4.34 7.71 -3.01
C HIS A 59 -4.87 7.04 -4.28
N GLY A 60 -4.99 7.81 -5.38
CA GLY A 60 -5.20 7.29 -6.74
C GLY A 60 -3.90 7.27 -7.56
N TRP A 61 -2.81 7.86 -7.06
CA TRP A 61 -1.61 8.16 -7.85
C TRP A 61 -0.65 6.97 -8.01
N VAL A 62 -0.52 6.09 -7.01
CA VAL A 62 0.32 4.89 -7.15
C VAL A 62 -0.31 3.90 -8.14
N PRO A 63 -1.60 3.49 -8.01
CA PRO A 63 -2.25 2.66 -9.04
C PRO A 63 -2.28 3.36 -10.41
N ARG A 64 -2.49 4.68 -10.45
CA ARG A 64 -2.41 5.50 -11.67
C ARG A 64 -0.98 5.79 -12.12
N ARG A 65 0.10 5.32 -11.50
CA ARG A 65 1.45 5.32 -12.08
C ARG A 65 1.94 3.92 -12.43
N LEU A 66 1.31 2.87 -11.89
CA LEU A 66 1.47 1.49 -12.34
C LEU A 66 1.02 1.27 -13.79
N HIS A 67 0.41 2.26 -14.46
CA HIS A 67 0.20 2.24 -15.91
C HIS A 67 1.44 2.61 -16.73
N ARG A 68 2.49 3.20 -16.12
CA ARG A 68 3.70 3.64 -16.83
C ARG A 68 4.76 2.54 -16.78
N THR A 69 5.49 2.41 -17.89
CA THR A 69 6.49 1.37 -18.15
C THR A 69 7.85 1.60 -17.47
N ASP A 70 8.03 2.68 -16.71
CA ASP A 70 9.32 3.02 -16.09
C ASP A 70 9.13 3.96 -14.87
N PRO A 71 9.65 3.66 -13.66
CA PRO A 71 10.40 2.46 -13.27
C PRO A 71 9.56 1.17 -13.37
N VAL A 72 10.23 0.04 -13.62
CA VAL A 72 9.63 -1.30 -13.64
C VAL A 72 9.16 -1.66 -12.22
N VAL A 73 7.94 -1.25 -11.89
CA VAL A 73 7.28 -1.69 -10.65
C VAL A 73 6.75 -3.11 -10.88
N MET A 74 7.15 -4.05 -10.04
CA MET A 74 6.79 -5.47 -10.21
C MET A 74 5.61 -5.92 -9.33
N GLY A 75 5.16 -5.05 -8.43
CA GLY A 75 4.05 -5.30 -7.51
C GLY A 75 3.86 -4.13 -6.56
N HIS A 76 2.76 -4.13 -5.83
CA HIS A 76 2.44 -3.09 -4.85
C HIS A 76 1.85 -3.73 -3.59
N VAL A 77 2.30 -3.26 -2.43
CA VAL A 77 1.75 -3.64 -1.12
C VAL A 77 1.12 -2.41 -0.48
N SER A 78 -0.14 -2.55 -0.06
CA SER A 78 -0.92 -1.48 0.57
C SER A 78 -1.23 -1.83 2.02
N PHE A 79 -0.52 -1.22 2.98
CA PHE A 79 -0.73 -1.41 4.42
C PHE A 79 -1.89 -0.62 5.02
N HIS A 80 -2.56 0.16 4.18
CA HIS A 80 -3.66 1.06 4.53
C HIS A 80 -4.41 1.43 3.25
N PRO A 81 -5.27 0.55 2.71
CA PRO A 81 -5.79 0.71 1.37
C PRO A 81 -6.89 1.79 1.36
N ALA A 82 -6.48 3.05 1.26
CA ALA A 82 -7.35 4.21 1.11
C ALA A 82 -7.97 4.31 -0.30
N TRP A 83 -8.32 3.18 -0.90
CA TRP A 83 -8.94 3.08 -2.23
C TRP A 83 -10.32 3.77 -2.27
N ILE A 84 -10.96 3.95 -1.11
CA ILE A 84 -12.19 4.74 -0.96
C ILE A 84 -12.04 6.17 -1.47
N VAL A 85 -10.84 6.75 -1.40
CA VAL A 85 -10.58 8.11 -1.87
C VAL A 85 -10.85 8.23 -3.37
N GLU A 86 -10.62 7.18 -4.16
CA GLU A 86 -10.95 7.21 -5.59
C GLU A 86 -12.46 7.41 -5.81
N ASN A 87 -13.30 6.77 -4.99
CA ASN A 87 -14.75 6.99 -5.04
C ASN A 87 -15.14 8.39 -4.53
N VAL A 88 -14.50 8.87 -3.46
CA VAL A 88 -14.76 10.22 -2.93
C VAL A 88 -14.43 11.31 -3.96
N LEU A 89 -13.35 11.14 -4.72
CA LEU A 89 -12.89 12.15 -5.69
C LEU A 89 -13.55 12.03 -7.06
N ASN A 90 -13.88 10.82 -7.50
CA ASN A 90 -14.31 10.56 -8.88
C ASN A 90 -15.71 9.91 -8.97
N GLY A 91 -16.43 9.80 -7.86
CA GLY A 91 -17.76 9.22 -7.77
C GLY A 91 -17.77 7.71 -7.54
N ASP A 92 -18.93 7.20 -7.17
CA ASP A 92 -19.13 5.78 -6.85
C ASP A 92 -18.73 4.85 -8.03
N GLY A 93 -18.05 3.76 -7.70
CA GLY A 93 -17.55 2.78 -8.69
C GLY A 93 -16.27 3.21 -9.41
N ALA A 94 -15.70 4.37 -9.12
CA ALA A 94 -14.41 4.77 -9.69
C ALA A 94 -13.26 3.85 -9.25
N VAL A 95 -13.35 3.28 -8.03
CA VAL A 95 -12.39 2.31 -7.49
C VAL A 95 -12.28 1.04 -8.34
N ASP A 96 -13.41 0.53 -8.83
CA ASP A 96 -13.46 -0.67 -9.67
C ASP A 96 -12.80 -0.40 -11.02
N LYS A 97 -13.09 0.75 -11.63
CA LYS A 97 -12.44 1.22 -12.87
C LYS A 97 -10.93 1.43 -12.68
N LEU A 98 -10.49 1.83 -11.48
CA LEU A 98 -9.08 1.94 -11.17
C LEU A 98 -8.43 0.55 -11.10
N ALA A 99 -9.08 -0.40 -10.44
CA ALA A 99 -8.61 -1.79 -10.34
C ALA A 99 -8.43 -2.44 -11.71
N GLU A 100 -9.36 -2.22 -12.64
CA GLU A 100 -9.27 -2.68 -14.03
C GLU A 100 -8.04 -2.12 -14.77
N ARG A 101 -7.51 -0.96 -14.37
CA ARG A 101 -6.37 -0.32 -15.04
C ARG A 101 -5.03 -0.68 -14.43
N VAL A 102 -5.00 -1.31 -13.26
CA VAL A 102 -3.75 -1.75 -12.61
C VAL A 102 -3.04 -2.77 -13.50
N LYS A 103 -1.70 -2.65 -13.58
CA LYS A 103 -0.84 -3.52 -14.42
C LYS A 103 0.08 -4.45 -13.62
N VAL A 104 0.13 -4.30 -12.31
CA VAL A 104 1.04 -5.08 -11.46
C VAL A 104 0.25 -5.75 -10.34
N PRO A 105 0.71 -6.89 -9.83
CA PRO A 105 0.09 -7.56 -8.69
C PRO A 105 -0.09 -6.64 -7.49
N GLN A 106 -1.21 -6.80 -6.79
CA GLN A 106 -1.56 -6.01 -5.60
C GLN A 106 -1.68 -6.92 -4.39
N LEU A 107 -1.00 -6.60 -3.29
CA LEU A 107 -1.27 -7.16 -1.98
C LEU A 107 -1.94 -6.08 -1.12
N LEU A 108 -3.21 -6.28 -0.78
CA LEU A 108 -3.95 -5.35 0.08
C LEU A 108 -3.95 -5.90 1.50
N ILE A 109 -3.49 -5.11 2.47
CA ILE A 109 -3.55 -5.44 3.88
C ILE A 109 -4.71 -4.63 4.47
N ALA A 110 -5.83 -5.29 4.74
CA ALA A 110 -7.06 -4.65 5.20
C ALA A 110 -7.24 -4.79 6.72
N ALA A 111 -7.82 -3.77 7.33
CA ALA A 111 -8.29 -3.74 8.70
C ALA A 111 -9.78 -4.15 8.81
N GLY A 112 -10.29 -4.35 10.01
CA GLY A 112 -11.70 -4.73 10.22
C GLY A 112 -12.69 -3.62 9.86
N ASP A 113 -12.32 -2.38 10.18
CA ASP A 113 -13.10 -1.16 9.95
C ASP A 113 -12.89 -0.52 8.57
N ASP A 114 -12.11 -1.18 7.71
CA ASP A 114 -11.98 -0.81 6.31
C ASP A 114 -13.30 -1.01 5.53
N PRO A 115 -13.48 -0.33 4.37
CA PRO A 115 -14.65 -0.55 3.51
C PRO A 115 -14.74 -1.99 2.97
N ASP A 116 -15.96 -2.52 2.83
CA ASP A 116 -16.16 -3.92 2.43
C ASP A 116 -15.63 -4.24 1.02
N PHE A 117 -15.57 -3.25 0.13
CA PHE A 117 -15.07 -3.49 -1.23
C PHE A 117 -13.58 -3.83 -1.29
N ILE A 118 -12.77 -3.53 -0.25
CA ILE A 118 -11.34 -3.89 -0.18
C ILE A 118 -11.06 -5.18 0.60
N LYS A 119 -12.07 -5.73 1.29
CA LYS A 119 -11.95 -6.97 2.07
C LYS A 119 -11.97 -8.20 1.16
N PRO A 120 -11.68 -9.40 1.69
CA PRO A 120 -11.97 -10.64 0.98
C PRO A 120 -13.41 -10.63 0.44
N ASP A 121 -13.59 -11.15 -0.77
CA ASP A 121 -14.85 -11.14 -1.53
C ASP A 121 -15.42 -9.75 -1.91
N GLY A 122 -14.73 -8.66 -1.59
CA GLY A 122 -15.05 -7.31 -2.06
C GLY A 122 -14.89 -7.14 -3.58
N SER A 123 -15.49 -6.08 -4.15
CA SER A 123 -15.44 -5.81 -5.60
C SER A 123 -14.00 -5.65 -6.10
N LEU A 124 -13.17 -4.92 -5.35
CA LEU A 124 -11.76 -4.69 -5.69
C LEU A 124 -11.00 -6.01 -5.78
N PHE A 125 -11.17 -6.89 -4.78
CA PHE A 125 -10.52 -8.20 -4.77
C PHE A 125 -10.98 -9.07 -5.94
N LYS A 126 -12.28 -9.13 -6.20
CA LYS A 126 -12.86 -9.89 -7.32
C LYS A 126 -12.30 -9.43 -8.67
N ILE A 127 -12.19 -8.12 -8.89
CA ILE A 127 -11.61 -7.55 -10.11
C ILE A 127 -10.13 -7.91 -10.22
N LEU A 128 -9.34 -7.76 -9.15
CA LEU A 128 -7.92 -8.10 -9.18
C LEU A 128 -7.70 -9.60 -9.41
N LYS A 129 -8.50 -10.48 -8.79
CA LYS A 129 -8.40 -11.93 -8.94
C LYS A 129 -8.85 -12.45 -10.31
N SER A 130 -9.84 -11.83 -10.95
CA SER A 130 -10.32 -12.26 -12.27
C SER A 130 -9.32 -11.97 -13.41
N ARG A 131 -8.28 -11.18 -13.12
CA ARG A 131 -7.27 -10.77 -14.11
C ARG A 131 -6.26 -11.87 -14.39
N VAL A 132 -6.17 -12.29 -15.64
CA VAL A 132 -5.23 -13.34 -16.09
C VAL A 132 -3.76 -12.95 -15.94
N ASP A 133 -3.44 -11.66 -16.01
CA ASP A 133 -2.08 -11.11 -15.97
C ASP A 133 -1.54 -10.94 -14.55
N ILE A 134 -2.39 -10.62 -13.57
CA ILE A 134 -1.96 -10.27 -12.20
C ILE A 134 -2.71 -11.00 -11.08
N GLY A 135 -3.82 -11.67 -11.37
CA GLY A 135 -4.74 -12.20 -10.37
C GLY A 135 -4.17 -13.38 -9.57
N SER A 136 -3.36 -14.23 -10.19
CA SER A 136 -2.67 -15.33 -9.49
C SER A 136 -1.69 -14.85 -8.42
N LYS A 137 -1.22 -13.60 -8.53
CA LYS A 137 -0.24 -12.99 -7.62
C LYS A 137 -0.85 -11.90 -6.72
N SER A 138 -2.06 -11.44 -6.99
CA SER A 138 -2.74 -10.41 -6.20
C SER A 138 -3.51 -11.06 -5.05
N ASP A 139 -3.52 -10.44 -3.87
CA ASP A 139 -4.22 -10.99 -2.71
C ASP A 139 -4.71 -9.93 -1.71
N VAL A 140 -5.60 -10.33 -0.82
CA VAL A 140 -6.05 -9.52 0.33
C VAL A 140 -5.77 -10.29 1.62
N LEU A 141 -5.08 -9.64 2.56
CA LEU A 141 -4.90 -10.13 3.92
C LEU A 141 -5.70 -9.25 4.89
N LEU A 142 -6.76 -9.82 5.47
CA LEU A 142 -7.60 -9.14 6.44
C LEU A 142 -7.11 -9.37 7.89
N PHE A 143 -7.05 -8.28 8.65
CA PHE A 143 -6.87 -8.26 10.10
C PHE A 143 -8.13 -7.67 10.73
N ALA A 144 -9.11 -8.54 11.02
CA ALA A 144 -10.46 -8.12 11.41
C ALA A 144 -10.52 -7.40 12.76
N ASP A 145 -9.60 -7.69 13.68
CA ASP A 145 -9.56 -7.09 15.02
C ASP A 145 -8.75 -5.78 15.05
N GLU A 146 -8.07 -5.44 13.95
CA GLU A 146 -7.24 -4.26 13.85
C GLU A 146 -8.02 -3.08 13.24
N LYS A 147 -7.59 -1.86 13.56
CA LYS A 147 -8.17 -0.60 13.04
C LYS A 147 -7.35 0.01 11.91
N HIS A 148 -7.99 0.78 11.05
CA HIS A 148 -7.37 1.46 9.92
C HIS A 148 -6.06 2.19 10.33
N GLY A 149 -4.93 1.67 9.82
CA GLY A 149 -3.58 2.22 9.96
C GLY A 149 -2.75 1.65 11.10
N TRP A 150 -3.26 0.60 11.73
CA TRP A 150 -2.60 -0.16 12.79
C TRP A 150 -1.18 -0.64 12.45
N VAL A 151 -0.85 -0.88 11.17
CA VAL A 151 0.49 -1.33 10.76
C VAL A 151 1.58 -0.32 11.14
N HIS A 152 1.26 0.98 11.12
CA HIS A 152 2.20 2.06 11.41
C HIS A 152 1.95 2.71 12.77
N ARG A 153 0.72 2.64 13.27
CA ARG A 153 0.25 3.38 14.45
C ARG A 153 -0.20 2.46 15.59
N GLY A 154 -0.17 1.15 15.38
CA GLY A 154 -0.58 0.17 16.36
C GLY A 154 0.32 0.19 17.59
N ASP A 155 -0.29 -0.03 18.75
CA ASP A 155 0.43 -0.17 20.01
C ASP A 155 1.24 -1.47 20.00
N LEU A 156 2.57 -1.36 20.02
CA LEU A 156 3.47 -2.53 20.02
C LEU A 156 3.63 -3.17 21.41
N ASP A 157 3.15 -2.53 22.48
CA ASP A 157 3.05 -3.14 23.80
C ASP A 157 1.83 -4.07 23.88
N ASN A 158 0.83 -3.86 23.02
CA ASN A 158 -0.23 -4.83 22.79
C ASN A 158 0.30 -6.04 21.98
N ALA A 159 0.31 -7.21 22.61
CA ALA A 159 0.83 -8.43 21.99
C ALA A 159 0.11 -8.85 20.71
N ALA A 160 -1.21 -8.62 20.61
CA ALA A 160 -1.99 -8.95 19.42
C ALA A 160 -1.61 -8.03 18.25
N THR A 161 -1.60 -6.72 18.50
CA THR A 161 -1.21 -5.72 17.49
C THR A 161 0.23 -5.89 17.05
N LYS A 162 1.17 -6.12 17.97
CA LYS A 162 2.55 -6.46 17.61
C LYS A 162 2.64 -7.70 16.71
N THR A 163 1.92 -8.77 17.05
CA THR A 163 1.90 -10.01 16.26
C THR A 163 1.34 -9.75 14.86
N ALA A 164 0.26 -8.97 14.79
CA ALA A 164 -0.32 -8.55 13.53
C ALA A 164 0.72 -7.77 12.70
N VAL A 165 1.46 -6.83 13.30
CA VAL A 165 2.33 -5.90 12.56
C VAL A 165 3.44 -6.69 11.89
N MET A 166 4.03 -7.62 12.66
CA MET A 166 5.04 -8.54 12.17
C MET A 166 4.49 -9.43 11.06
N LYS A 167 3.26 -9.95 11.18
CA LYS A 167 2.63 -10.76 10.13
C LYS A 167 2.43 -9.96 8.84
N ALA A 168 1.91 -8.74 8.93
CA ALA A 168 1.70 -7.88 7.77
C ALA A 168 3.01 -7.61 7.03
N TRP A 169 4.07 -7.24 7.75
CA TRP A 169 5.40 -7.00 7.17
C TRP A 169 6.01 -8.26 6.57
N HIS A 170 5.94 -9.41 7.25
CA HIS A 170 6.46 -10.66 6.71
C HIS A 170 5.73 -11.09 5.43
N THR A 171 4.41 -10.94 5.37
CA THR A 171 3.63 -11.23 4.15
C THR A 171 4.04 -10.28 3.02
N ALA A 172 4.22 -9.00 3.31
CA ALA A 172 4.69 -8.02 2.33
C ALA A 172 6.07 -8.35 1.78
N VAL A 173 7.03 -8.69 2.66
CA VAL A 173 8.38 -9.10 2.26
C VAL A 173 8.32 -10.35 1.37
N LYS A 174 7.53 -11.35 1.74
CA LYS A 174 7.37 -12.57 0.93
C LYS A 174 6.77 -12.27 -0.45
N PHE A 175 5.76 -11.41 -0.51
CA PHE A 175 5.17 -10.94 -1.76
C PHE A 175 6.21 -10.21 -2.63
N ILE A 176 7.02 -9.34 -2.02
CA ILE A 176 8.11 -8.62 -2.69
C ILE A 176 9.11 -9.61 -3.27
N GLN A 177 9.64 -10.53 -2.46
CA GLN A 177 10.61 -11.54 -2.88
C GLN A 177 10.09 -12.43 -4.01
N THR A 178 8.79 -12.72 -4.02
CA THR A 178 8.15 -13.55 -5.04
C THR A 178 7.99 -12.81 -6.37
N ASN A 179 7.65 -11.52 -6.33
CA ASN A 179 7.41 -10.70 -7.53
C ASN A 179 8.69 -10.04 -8.08
N CYS A 180 9.69 -9.87 -7.22
CA CYS A 180 10.98 -9.26 -7.51
C CYS A 180 12.10 -10.16 -6.97
N PRO A 181 12.30 -11.37 -7.54
CA PRO A 181 13.40 -12.23 -7.16
C PRO A 181 14.72 -11.53 -7.50
N VAL A 182 15.61 -11.46 -6.51
CA VAL A 182 16.97 -10.90 -6.62
C VAL A 182 17.86 -11.77 -7.49
#